data_AF-F3CCI2-F1
#
_entry.id   AF-F3CCI2-F1
#
_cell.length_a   1.000
_cell.length_b   1.000
_cell.length_c   1.000
_cell.angle_alpha   90.00
_cell.angle_beta   90.00
_cell.angle_gamma   90.00
#
_symmetry.space_group_name_H-M   'P 1'
#
loop_
_entity.id
_entity.type
_entity.pdbx_description
1 polymer ?
#
loop_
_entity_poly.entity_id
_entity_poly.type
_entity_poly.pdbx_seq_one_letter_code
_entity_poly.pdbx_strand_id
1 'polypeptide(L)'
;CPVLAANAASIPEVLQGSALYFDPLDVSHMAAAMQRVLVDAPLRNALRVQGLHNVQRFSWDLSAQRLSQRIDALLESAPASPSKQHVVPESSAGKP
;
A
#
# COMPACT_ATOMS: atom_id res chain seq x y z
N CYS A 1 13.49 -11.64 10.28
CA CYS A 1 12.40 -12.24 11.09
C CYS A 1 11.49 -13.03 10.14
N PRO A 2 10.99 -14.24 10.49
CA PRO A 2 9.88 -14.86 9.76
C PRO A 2 8.58 -14.09 10.00
N VAL A 3 7.65 -14.09 9.04
CA VAL A 3 6.35 -13.41 9.14
C VAL A 3 5.23 -14.44 9.11
N LEU A 4 4.29 -14.32 10.03
CA LEU A 4 2.98 -14.96 9.95
C LEU A 4 1.95 -13.90 9.63
N ALA A 5 0.97 -14.23 8.78
CA ALA A 5 -0.01 -13.25 8.38
C ALA A 5 -1.37 -13.89 8.05
N ALA A 6 -2.44 -13.11 8.20
CA ALA A 6 -3.77 -13.54 7.78
C ALA A 6 -3.84 -13.72 6.26
N ASN A 7 -4.51 -14.77 5.79
CA ASN A 7 -4.82 -14.98 4.38
C ASN A 7 -6.05 -14.16 3.96
N ALA A 8 -5.99 -12.83 4.11
CA ALA A 8 -7.13 -11.96 3.87
C ALA A 8 -6.73 -10.57 3.38
N ALA A 9 -7.68 -9.89 2.73
CA ALA A 9 -7.52 -8.55 2.17
C ALA A 9 -6.29 -8.44 1.26
N SER A 10 -5.50 -7.38 1.39
CA SER A 10 -4.31 -7.12 0.58
C SER A 10 -3.07 -7.91 1.01
N ILE A 11 -3.11 -8.62 2.14
CA ILE A 11 -1.93 -9.27 2.71
C ILE A 11 -1.35 -10.38 1.81
N PRO A 12 -2.16 -11.24 1.15
CA PRO A 12 -1.66 -12.21 0.18
C PRO A 12 -0.93 -11.58 -1.00
N GLU A 13 -1.43 -10.44 -1.49
CA GLU A 13 -0.83 -9.71 -2.61
C GLU A 13 0.53 -9.09 -2.24
N VAL A 14 0.61 -8.51 -1.04
CA VAL A 14 1.83 -7.85 -0.53
C VAL A 14 2.90 -8.87 -0.18
N LEU A 15 2.55 -9.91 0.59
CA LEU A 15 3.52 -10.84 1.16
C LEU A 15 3.84 -12.02 0.24
N GLN A 16 2.95 -12.42 -0.68
CA GLN A 16 3.16 -13.57 -1.57
C GLN A 16 3.80 -14.77 -0.83
N GLY A 17 4.81 -15.42 -1.40
CA GLY A 17 5.50 -16.55 -0.76
C GLY A 17 6.38 -16.23 0.46
N SER A 18 6.35 -14.99 0.98
CA SER A 18 7.25 -14.55 2.06
C SER A 18 6.67 -14.67 3.48
N ALA A 19 5.45 -15.18 3.62
CA ALA A 19 4.81 -15.38 4.91
C ALA A 19 4.20 -16.78 5.04
N LEU A 20 4.07 -17.23 6.30
CA LEU A 20 3.19 -18.34 6.63
C LEU A 20 1.78 -17.80 6.85
N TYR A 21 0.84 -18.23 6.02
CA TYR A 21 -0.54 -17.77 6.10
C TYR A 21 -1.37 -18.59 7.08
N PHE A 22 -2.31 -17.93 7.75
CA PHE A 22 -3.36 -18.55 8.55
C PHE A 22 -4.73 -17.92 8.22
N ASP A 23 -5.82 -18.63 8.53
CA ASP A 23 -7.17 -18.07 8.44
C ASP A 23 -7.42 -17.15 9.65
N PRO A 24 -7.73 -15.86 9.44
CA PRO A 24 -7.97 -14.92 10.55
C PRO A 24 -9.19 -15.26 11.41
N LEU A 25 -10.13 -16.07 10.92
CA LEU A 25 -11.32 -16.48 11.66
C LEU A 25 -11.14 -17.83 12.37
N ASP A 26 -9.98 -18.48 12.23
CA ASP A 26 -9.64 -19.74 12.86
C ASP A 26 -8.47 -19.58 13.83
N VAL A 27 -8.80 -19.46 15.12
CA VAL A 27 -7.83 -19.35 16.22
C VAL A 27 -6.90 -20.58 16.28
N SER A 28 -7.40 -21.77 15.97
CA SER A 28 -6.61 -23.00 16.02
C SER A 28 -5.57 -23.01 14.91
N HIS A 29 -5.94 -22.57 13.70
CA HIS A 29 -5.01 -22.43 12.58
C HIS A 29 -3.92 -21.38 12.87
N MET A 30 -4.29 -20.24 13.46
CA MET A 30 -3.33 -19.22 13.90
C MET A 30 -2.34 -19.79 14.93
N ALA A 31 -2.82 -20.50 15.96
CA ALA A 31 -1.97 -21.12 16.97
C ALA A 31 -1.04 -22.19 16.37
N ALA A 32 -1.54 -23.00 15.44
CA ALA A 32 -0.74 -23.99 14.72
C ALA A 32 0.37 -23.32 13.87
N ALA A 33 0.06 -22.20 13.21
CA ALA A 33 1.06 -21.44 12.46
C ALA A 33 2.16 -20.90 13.37
N MET A 34 1.80 -20.34 14.54
CA MET A 34 2.76 -19.87 15.55
C MET A 34 3.65 -21.01 16.05
N GLN A 35 3.05 -22.15 16.41
CA GLN A 35 3.78 -23.33 16.88
C GLN A 35 4.74 -23.86 15.81
N ARG A 36 4.28 -23.97 14.55
CA ARG A 36 5.10 -24.42 13.43
C ARG A 36 6.32 -23.53 13.24
N VAL A 37 6.15 -22.20 13.26
CA VAL A 37 7.27 -21.26 13.16
C VAL A 37 8.22 -21.41 14.35
N LEU A 38 7.76 -21.69 15.57
CA LEU A 38 8.65 -21.88 16.73
C LEU A 38 9.51 -23.15 16.65
N VAL A 39 9.00 -24.24 16.08
CA VAL A 39 9.69 -25.54 16.08
C VAL A 39 10.45 -25.86 14.78
N ASP A 40 9.99 -25.33 13.64
CA ASP A 40 10.57 -25.62 12.31
C ASP A 40 11.62 -24.57 11.91
N ALA A 41 12.89 -24.83 12.27
CA ALA A 41 14.00 -23.93 11.98
C ALA A 41 14.27 -23.73 10.46
N PRO A 42 14.22 -24.78 9.60
CA PRO A 42 14.30 -24.61 8.16
C PRO A 42 13.23 -23.66 7.61
N LEU A 43 11.97 -23.83 8.00
CA LEU A 43 10.88 -22.94 7.58
C LEU A 43 11.12 -21.49 8.01
N ARG A 44 11.55 -21.26 9.26
CA ARG A 44 11.88 -19.91 9.74
C ARG A 44 12.94 -19.23 8.87
N ASN A 45 13.98 -19.97 8.54
CA ASN A 45 15.08 -19.45 7.72
C ASN A 45 14.62 -19.15 6.29
N ALA A 46 13.81 -20.04 5.71
CA ALA A 46 13.22 -19.82 4.40
C ALA A 46 12.36 -18.54 4.37
N LEU A 47 11.42 -18.39 5.31
CA LEU A 47 10.55 -17.20 5.40
C LEU A 47 11.36 -15.90 5.57
N ARG A 48 12.45 -15.92 6.35
CA ARG A 48 13.34 -14.77 6.50
C ARG A 48 13.99 -14.38 5.17
N VAL A 49 14.50 -15.36 4.41
CA VAL A 49 15.12 -15.11 3.11
C VAL A 49 14.09 -14.60 2.10
N GLN A 50 12.92 -15.24 2.05
CA GLN A 50 11.83 -14.81 1.16
C GLN A 50 11.33 -13.40 1.49
N GLY A 51 11.26 -13.03 2.77
CA GLY A 51 10.91 -11.66 3.18
C GLY A 51 11.94 -10.62 2.72
N LEU A 52 13.24 -10.93 2.83
CA LEU A 52 14.32 -10.08 2.34
C LEU A 52 14.34 -9.96 0.82
N HIS A 53 13.86 -10.97 0.10
CA HIS A 53 13.66 -10.86 -1.34
C HIS A 53 12.41 -10.03 -1.67
N ASN A 54 11.30 -10.27 -0.96
CA ASN A 54 10.04 -9.58 -1.19
C ASN A 54 10.13 -8.06 -1.01
N VAL A 55 10.89 -7.59 -0.02
CA VAL A 55 11.02 -6.14 0.25
C VAL A 55 11.62 -5.37 -0.94
N GLN A 56 12.41 -6.03 -1.79
CA GLN A 56 13.02 -5.40 -2.97
C GLN A 56 12.00 -4.95 -4.02
N ARG A 57 10.75 -5.44 -3.94
CA ARG A 57 9.63 -5.02 -4.82
C ARG A 57 9.12 -3.62 -4.50
N PHE A 58 9.43 -3.08 -3.32
CA PHE A 58 8.83 -1.86 -2.80
C PHE A 58 9.87 -0.75 -2.64
N SER A 59 9.54 0.45 -3.12
CA SER A 59 10.37 1.65 -2.98
C SER A 59 9.47 2.87 -2.92
N TRP A 60 9.65 3.69 -1.87
CA TRP A 60 8.93 4.95 -1.72
C TRP A 60 9.28 5.93 -2.84
N ASP A 61 10.56 6.05 -3.18
CA ASP A 61 11.01 6.95 -4.24
C ASP A 61 10.39 6.60 -5.59
N LEU A 62 10.43 5.31 -5.97
CA LEU A 62 9.79 4.86 -7.21
C LEU A 62 8.27 5.05 -7.18
N SER A 63 7.63 4.89 -6.02
CA SER A 63 6.18 5.08 -5.89
C SER A 63 5.80 6.55 -6.04
N ALA A 64 6.54 7.44 -5.39
CA ALA A 64 6.33 8.89 -5.49
C ALA A 64 6.59 9.41 -6.91
N GLN A 65 7.68 8.96 -7.54
CA GLN A 65 8.00 9.32 -8.93
C GLN A 65 6.91 8.86 -9.90
N ARG A 66 6.46 7.60 -9.79
CA ARG A 66 5.37 7.08 -10.62
C ARG A 66 4.08 7.85 -10.42
N LEU A 67 3.74 8.19 -9.17
CA LEU A 67 2.54 8.96 -8.86
C LEU A 67 2.63 10.37 -9.47
N SER A 68 3.75 11.08 -9.28
CA SER A 68 3.95 12.42 -9.86
C SER A 68 3.83 12.41 -11.37
N GLN A 69 4.54 11.49 -12.05
CA GLN A 69 4.48 11.35 -13.51
C GLN A 69 3.06 11.13 -14.03
N ARG A 70 2.22 10.38 -13.29
CA ARG A 70 0.82 10.17 -13.66
C ARG A 70 -0.02 11.42 -13.49
N ILE A 71 0.22 12.22 -12.46
CA ILE A 71 -0.45 13.50 -12.26
C ILE A 71 -0.05 14.48 -13.37
N ASP A 72 1.24 14.61 -13.65
CA ASP A 72 1.77 15.52 -14.67
C ASP A 72 1.19 15.18 -16.06
N ALA A 73 1.16 13.89 -16.43
CA ALA A 73 0.57 13.44 -17.69
C ALA A 73 -0.94 13.76 -17.81
N LEU A 74 -1.69 13.72 -16.71
CA LEU A 74 -3.11 14.10 -16.70
C LEU A 74 -3.31 15.61 -16.86
N LEU A 75 -2.41 16.43 -16.29
CA LEU A 75 -2.46 17.88 -16.43
C LEU A 75 -2.09 18.32 -17.86
N GLU A 76 -1.12 17.66 -18.49
CA GLU A 76 -0.69 17.96 -19.86
C GLU A 76 -1.69 17.47 -20.93
N SER A 77 -2.41 16.39 -20.66
CA SER A 77 -3.41 15.82 -21.60
C SER A 77 -4.80 16.44 -21.48
N ALA A 78 -5.04 17.29 -20.47
CA ALA A 78 -6.31 18.00 -20.33
C ALA A 78 -6.40 19.13 -21.38
N PRO A 79 -7.47 19.19 -22.20
CA PRO A 79 -7.71 20.38 -23.01
C PRO A 79 -7.86 21.59 -22.08
N ALA A 80 -7.18 22.70 -22.42
CA ALA A 80 -7.27 23.94 -21.67
C ALA A 80 -8.74 24.33 -21.47
N SER A 81 -9.28 24.11 -20.27
CA SER A 81 -10.61 24.58 -19.93
C SER A 81 -10.54 26.10 -19.79
N PRO A 82 -11.46 26.86 -20.40
CA PRO A 82 -11.43 28.31 -20.30
C PRO A 82 -11.63 28.70 -18.83
N SER A 83 -10.64 29.42 -18.30
CA SER A 83 -10.58 29.97 -16.96
C SER A 83 -11.89 30.69 -16.61
N LYS A 84 -12.63 30.18 -15.62
CA LYS A 84 -13.77 30.91 -15.03
C LYS A 84 -13.20 32.15 -14.34
N GLN A 85 -13.42 33.32 -14.94
CA GLN A 85 -13.16 34.61 -14.31
C GLN A 85 -13.93 34.68 -12.98
N HIS A 86 -13.18 34.85 -11.89
CA HIS A 86 -13.75 35.14 -10.59
C HIS A 86 -14.25 36.58 -10.60
N VAL A 87 -15.55 36.79 -10.83
CA VAL A 87 -16.18 38.10 -10.67
C VAL A 87 -16.31 38.37 -9.18
N VAL A 88 -15.46 39.27 -8.67
CA VAL A 88 -15.62 39.86 -7.34
C VAL A 88 -16.83 40.80 -7.40
N PRO A 89 -17.88 40.63 -6.57
CA PRO A 89 -18.98 41.58 -6.56
C PRO A 89 -18.52 42.90 -5.93
N GLU A 90 -18.67 44.01 -6.67
CA GLU A 90 -18.45 45.36 -6.18
C GLU A 90 -19.34 45.63 -4.95
N SER A 91 -18.69 45.96 -3.84
CA SER A 91 -19.35 46.47 -2.64
C SER A 91 -19.85 47.89 -2.93
N SER A 92 -21.16 48.01 -3.17
CA SER A 92 -21.84 49.29 -3.29
C SER A 92 -21.84 50.01 -1.94
N ALA A 93 -21.16 51.16 -1.90
CA ALA A 93 -21.29 52.15 -0.85
C ALA A 93 -22.67 52.84 -0.96
N GLY A 94 -23.47 52.79 0.09
CA GLY A 94 -24.76 53.48 0.16
C GLY A 94 -25.27 53.60 1.59
N LYS A 95 -24.84 54.69 2.25
CA LYS A 95 -25.35 55.25 3.51
C LYS A 95 -26.87 55.50 3.50
N PRO A 96 -27.51 55.70 4.66
CA PRO A 96 -27.52 57.02 5.33
C PRO A 96 -26.53 57.14 6.51
#